data_AF-A0A7S3RE38-F1
#
_entry.id   AF-A0A7S3RE38-F1
#
_cell.length_a   1.000
_cell.length_b   1.000
_cell.length_c   1.000
_cell.angle_alpha   90.00
_cell.angle_beta   90.00
_cell.angle_gamma   90.00
#
_symmetry.space_group_name_H-M   'P 1'
#
loop_
_entity.id
_entity.type
_entity.pdbx_description
1 polymer ?
#
loop_
_entity_poly.entity_id
_entity_poly.type
_entity_poly.pdbx_seq_one_letter_code
_entity_poly.pdbx_strand_id
1 'polypeptide(L)'
;SNEAPLPLQRRVMYVGERIRWFFENQKEAVLEFMDKLEGTPNANLYSPLYPKHAKLIKQNEMIKHLVFQTYDKACKRQLDQFVELFDNMLTSTFSNPWVFLKGATTGAGETEDLQDAVLPSFDDTKERIPKEIQSRSGTEATLSKWLTDIPTESSQIDEAVDKVQMLVLKTYSFIRSQVCDQVELFSESFFKLPMMRRLEEDMAMIELSEEDTANYEARRERLGGEIHKAQESLVEVNACIERLQNFKLKCEARGRGM
;
A
#
# COMPACT_ATOMS: atom_id res chain seq x y z
N SER A 1 23.99 22.01 -1.14
CA SER A 1 23.01 20.92 -1.02
C SER A 1 23.76 19.70 -0.55
N ASN A 2 23.39 19.08 0.58
CA ASN A 2 24.09 17.89 1.09
C ASN A 2 23.67 16.69 0.23
N GLU A 3 24.57 16.16 -0.59
CA GLU A 3 24.30 14.99 -1.46
C GLU A 3 24.42 13.64 -0.73
N ALA A 4 24.91 13.66 0.51
CA ALA A 4 25.13 12.47 1.33
C ALA A 4 23.90 11.54 1.53
N PRO A 5 22.66 12.03 1.72
CA PRO A 5 21.50 11.16 1.91
C PRO A 5 20.97 10.56 0.60
N LEU A 6 21.32 11.12 -0.57
CA LEU A 6 20.69 10.77 -1.86
C LEU A 6 20.67 9.26 -2.17
N PRO A 7 21.75 8.47 -1.92
CA PRO A 7 21.73 7.04 -2.19
C PRO A 7 20.72 6.28 -1.32
N LEU A 8 20.54 6.69 -0.06
CA LEU A 8 19.56 6.08 0.85
C LEU A 8 18.13 6.51 0.51
N GLN A 9 17.93 7.79 0.17
CA GLN A 9 16.62 8.29 -0.29
C GLN A 9 16.12 7.52 -1.51
N ARG A 10 16.98 7.27 -2.51
CA ARG A 10 16.63 6.46 -3.68
C ARG A 10 16.21 5.03 -3.33
N ARG A 11 16.88 4.42 -2.35
CA ARG A 11 16.53 3.06 -1.89
C ARG A 11 15.20 3.03 -1.15
N VAL A 12 14.96 4.02 -0.30
CA VAL A 12 13.70 4.16 0.44
C VAL A 12 12.54 4.41 -0.53
N MET A 13 12.73 5.30 -1.51
CA MET A 13 11.77 5.53 -2.58
C MET A 13 11.44 4.23 -3.32
N TYR A 14 12.46 3.46 -3.68
CA TYR A 14 12.26 2.15 -4.29
C TYR A 14 11.44 1.21 -3.39
N VAL A 15 11.73 1.15 -2.10
CA VAL A 15 10.95 0.34 -1.15
C VAL A 15 9.49 0.79 -1.08
N GLY A 16 9.25 2.10 -0.97
CA GLY A 16 7.89 2.67 -0.96
C GLY A 16 7.12 2.30 -2.24
N GLU A 17 7.73 2.48 -3.41
CA GLU A 17 7.11 2.12 -4.69
C GLU A 17 6.85 0.61 -4.79
N ARG A 18 7.72 -0.24 -4.24
CA ARG A 18 7.50 -1.69 -4.18
C ARG A 18 6.31 -2.06 -3.29
N ILE A 19 6.15 -1.39 -2.15
CA ILE A 19 5.00 -1.60 -1.26
C ILE A 19 3.71 -1.15 -1.95
N ARG A 20 3.71 0.04 -2.56
CA ARG A 20 2.58 0.53 -3.35
C ARG A 20 2.20 -0.45 -4.45
N TRP A 21 3.16 -0.86 -5.28
CA TRP A 21 2.95 -1.83 -6.35
C TRP A 21 2.39 -3.16 -5.84
N PHE A 22 2.84 -3.63 -4.66
CA PHE A 22 2.29 -4.81 -4.04
C PHE A 22 0.79 -4.65 -3.77
N PHE A 23 0.37 -3.55 -3.12
CA PHE A 23 -1.05 -3.30 -2.84
C PHE A 23 -1.88 -3.15 -4.13
N GLU A 24 -1.38 -2.40 -5.11
CA GLU A 24 -2.08 -2.20 -6.39
C GLU A 24 -2.31 -3.53 -7.14
N ASN A 25 -1.36 -4.46 -7.08
CA ASN A 25 -1.50 -5.75 -7.77
C ASN A 25 -2.42 -6.77 -7.07
N GLN A 26 -2.67 -6.64 -5.77
CA GLN A 26 -3.49 -7.60 -5.04
C GLN A 26 -5.00 -7.44 -5.32
N LYS A 27 -5.44 -6.30 -5.87
CA LYS A 27 -6.87 -5.99 -6.05
C LYS A 27 -7.64 -7.08 -6.81
N GLU A 28 -7.08 -7.55 -7.93
CA GLU A 28 -7.71 -8.61 -8.75
C GLU A 28 -7.74 -9.94 -8.02
N ALA A 29 -6.65 -10.31 -7.35
CA ALA A 29 -6.56 -11.55 -6.58
C ALA A 29 -7.57 -11.54 -5.41
N VAL A 30 -7.77 -10.39 -4.76
CA VAL A 30 -8.77 -10.21 -3.70
C VAL A 30 -10.19 -10.34 -4.26
N LEU A 31 -10.49 -9.74 -5.42
CA LEU A 31 -11.80 -9.92 -6.06
C LEU A 31 -12.06 -11.39 -6.45
N GLU A 32 -11.05 -12.10 -6.92
CA GLU A 32 -11.16 -13.52 -7.25
C GLU A 32 -11.38 -14.37 -6.00
N PHE A 33 -10.63 -14.09 -4.93
CA PHE A 33 -10.82 -14.71 -3.63
C PHE A 33 -12.24 -14.49 -3.10
N MET A 34 -12.72 -13.25 -3.10
CA MET A 34 -14.06 -12.89 -2.62
C MET A 34 -15.18 -13.62 -3.39
N ASP A 35 -15.03 -13.77 -4.70
CA ASP A 35 -15.99 -14.47 -5.55
C ASP A 35 -16.01 -15.99 -5.29
N LYS A 36 -14.83 -16.58 -5.06
CA LYS A 36 -14.67 -18.02 -4.81
C LYS A 36 -15.00 -18.47 -3.39
N LEU A 37 -15.31 -17.56 -2.47
CA LEU A 37 -15.66 -17.91 -1.09
C LEU A 37 -16.95 -18.73 -0.99
N GLU A 38 -17.89 -18.52 -1.91
CA GLU A 38 -19.19 -19.21 -1.90
C GLU A 38 -19.00 -20.74 -2.04
N GLY A 39 -19.52 -21.49 -1.07
CA GLY A 39 -19.44 -22.96 -1.06
C GLY A 39 -18.12 -23.54 -0.53
N THR A 40 -17.19 -22.72 -0.04
CA THR A 40 -15.96 -23.21 0.60
C THR A 40 -16.17 -23.53 2.08
N PRO A 41 -15.42 -24.50 2.66
CA PRO A 41 -15.49 -24.79 4.10
C PRO A 41 -15.16 -23.58 5.00
N ASN A 42 -14.36 -22.65 4.48
CA ASN A 42 -13.92 -21.45 5.19
C ASN A 42 -14.88 -20.25 5.00
N ALA A 43 -15.99 -20.40 4.26
CA ALA A 43 -16.92 -19.31 3.99
C ALA A 43 -17.43 -18.63 5.29
N ASN A 44 -17.60 -19.42 6.35
CA ASN A 44 -18.09 -18.95 7.65
C ASN A 44 -17.13 -18.00 8.38
N LEU A 45 -15.86 -17.91 7.94
CA LEU A 45 -14.85 -17.02 8.51
C LEU A 45 -14.90 -15.60 7.91
N TYR A 46 -15.68 -15.39 6.86
CA TYR A 46 -15.74 -14.15 6.10
C TYR A 46 -17.17 -13.64 5.96
N SER A 47 -17.33 -12.39 5.52
CA SER A 47 -18.65 -11.81 5.30
C SER A 47 -19.38 -12.56 4.18
N PRO A 48 -20.65 -12.97 4.38
CA PRO A 48 -21.45 -13.63 3.35
C PRO A 48 -21.77 -12.71 2.16
N LEU A 49 -21.51 -11.40 2.29
CA LEU A 49 -21.73 -10.43 1.23
C LEU A 49 -20.58 -10.38 0.21
N TYR A 50 -19.40 -10.94 0.53
CA TYR A 50 -18.22 -10.87 -0.34
C TYR A 50 -18.46 -11.45 -1.75
N PRO A 51 -19.06 -12.64 -1.93
CA PRO A 51 -19.32 -13.16 -3.28
C PRO A 51 -20.29 -12.27 -4.07
N LYS A 52 -21.31 -11.72 -3.40
CA LYS A 52 -22.28 -10.81 -4.03
C LYS A 52 -21.61 -9.53 -4.52
N HIS A 53 -20.77 -8.91 -3.69
CA HIS A 53 -20.04 -7.69 -4.05
C HIS A 53 -19.00 -7.96 -5.14
N ALA A 54 -18.28 -9.08 -5.08
CA ALA A 54 -17.32 -9.45 -6.11
C ALA A 54 -17.99 -9.63 -7.49
N LYS A 55 -19.15 -10.31 -7.54
CA LYS A 55 -19.93 -10.44 -8.78
C LYS A 55 -20.39 -9.07 -9.32
N LEU A 56 -20.87 -8.18 -8.45
CA LEU A 56 -21.28 -6.82 -8.84
C LEU A 56 -20.11 -6.04 -9.45
N ILE A 57 -18.94 -6.06 -8.80
CA ILE A 57 -17.74 -5.37 -9.27
C ILE A 57 -17.27 -5.96 -10.61
N LYS A 58 -17.24 -7.28 -10.76
CA LYS A 58 -16.83 -7.96 -12.01
C LYS A 58 -17.79 -7.71 -13.18
N GLN A 59 -19.09 -7.57 -12.90
CA GLN A 59 -20.10 -7.36 -13.95
C GLN A 59 -20.20 -5.89 -14.39
N ASN A 60 -19.74 -4.96 -13.57
CA ASN A 60 -19.84 -3.53 -13.83
C ASN A 60 -18.45 -2.88 -13.87
N GLU A 61 -17.91 -2.75 -15.08
CA GLU A 61 -16.59 -2.13 -15.33
C GLU A 61 -16.44 -0.72 -14.75
N MET A 62 -17.53 0.07 -14.70
CA MET A 62 -17.48 1.41 -14.10
C MET A 62 -17.26 1.33 -12.60
N ILE A 63 -18.01 0.46 -11.91
CA ILE A 63 -17.83 0.25 -10.46
C ILE A 63 -16.41 -0.28 -10.20
N LYS A 64 -15.94 -1.24 -11.00
CA LYS A 64 -14.58 -1.78 -10.89
C LYS A 64 -13.53 -0.67 -11.04
N HIS A 65 -13.68 0.17 -12.07
CA HIS A 65 -12.78 1.28 -12.32
C HIS A 65 -12.72 2.25 -11.12
N LEU A 66 -13.89 2.69 -10.62
CA LEU A 66 -13.97 3.64 -9.51
C LEU A 66 -13.36 3.09 -8.20
N VAL A 67 -13.67 1.83 -7.87
CA VAL A 67 -13.11 1.16 -6.69
C VAL A 67 -11.60 1.04 -6.82
N PHE A 68 -11.11 0.60 -7.98
CA PHE A 68 -9.67 0.41 -8.20
C PHE A 68 -8.91 1.73 -8.21
N GLN A 69 -9.47 2.77 -8.84
CA GLN A 69 -8.87 4.09 -8.89
C GLN A 69 -8.81 4.72 -7.50
N THR A 70 -9.86 4.56 -6.70
CA THR A 70 -9.89 5.07 -5.31
C THR A 70 -8.86 4.35 -4.44
N TYR A 71 -8.74 3.04 -4.59
CA TYR A 71 -7.70 2.25 -3.94
C TYR A 71 -6.29 2.75 -4.31
N ASP A 72 -6.04 2.97 -5.61
CA ASP A 72 -4.73 3.41 -6.09
C ASP A 72 -4.39 4.83 -5.62
N LYS A 73 -5.39 5.73 -5.57
CA LYS A 73 -5.23 7.06 -4.97
C LYS A 73 -4.87 6.96 -3.50
N ALA A 74 -5.50 6.07 -2.74
CA ALA A 74 -5.16 5.84 -1.34
C ALA A 74 -3.72 5.32 -1.18
N CYS A 75 -3.30 4.34 -1.99
CA CYS A 75 -1.94 3.81 -1.98
C CYS A 75 -0.90 4.89 -2.34
N LYS A 76 -1.17 5.72 -3.35
CA LYS A 76 -0.30 6.82 -3.75
C LYS A 76 -0.15 7.85 -2.62
N ARG A 77 -1.25 8.22 -1.96
CA ARG A 77 -1.22 9.14 -0.82
C ARG A 77 -0.37 8.58 0.33
N GLN A 78 -0.46 7.28 0.62
CA GLN A 78 0.39 6.65 1.64
C GLN A 78 1.87 6.63 1.23
N LEU A 79 2.17 6.38 -0.06
CA LEU A 79 3.53 6.48 -0.59
C LEU A 79 4.10 7.87 -0.39
N ASP A 80 3.34 8.91 -0.76
CA ASP A 80 3.80 10.30 -0.66
C ASP A 80 4.11 10.65 0.81
N GLN A 81 3.24 10.27 1.76
CA GLN A 81 3.46 10.45 3.20
C GLN A 81 4.66 9.66 3.73
N PHE A 82 4.81 8.41 3.30
CA PHE A 82 5.95 7.56 3.67
C PHE A 82 7.27 8.20 3.23
N VAL A 83 7.35 8.65 1.97
CA VAL A 83 8.56 9.28 1.42
C VAL A 83 8.87 10.58 2.15
N GLU A 84 7.88 11.46 2.32
CA GLU A 84 8.07 12.76 2.96
C GLU A 84 8.63 12.61 4.38
N LEU A 85 8.00 11.75 5.19
CA LEU A 85 8.42 11.53 6.57
C LEU A 85 9.78 10.84 6.67
N PHE A 86 10.07 9.93 5.74
CA PHE A 86 11.37 9.27 5.71
C PHE A 86 12.49 10.23 5.27
N ASP A 87 12.23 11.10 4.31
CA ASP A 87 13.18 12.16 3.91
C ASP A 87 13.47 13.14 5.04
N ASN A 88 12.43 13.52 5.80
CA ASN A 88 12.60 14.34 7.00
C ASN A 88 13.44 13.62 8.06
N MET A 89 13.20 12.32 8.28
CA MET A 89 13.98 11.51 9.20
C MET A 89 15.44 11.39 8.76
N LEU A 90 15.69 11.03 7.50
CA LEU A 90 17.04 10.95 6.93
C LEU A 90 17.78 12.27 7.05
N THR A 91 17.15 13.39 6.70
CA THR A 91 17.76 14.72 6.80
C THR A 91 18.17 15.02 8.24
N SER A 92 17.30 14.70 9.22
CA SER A 92 17.60 14.86 10.64
C SER A 92 18.75 13.95 11.09
N THR A 93 18.74 12.68 10.69
CA THR A 93 19.78 11.71 11.02
C THR A 93 21.13 12.05 10.40
N PHE A 94 21.18 12.58 9.17
CA PHE A 94 22.44 13.07 8.58
C PHE A 94 22.92 14.38 9.20
N SER A 95 22.01 15.22 9.72
CA SER A 95 22.37 16.48 10.38
C SER A 95 22.95 16.26 11.78
N ASN A 96 22.45 15.26 12.51
CA ASN A 96 22.99 14.87 13.79
C ASN A 96 22.89 13.35 14.00
N PRO A 97 23.80 12.57 13.38
CA PRO A 97 23.74 11.10 13.44
C PRO A 97 23.94 10.58 14.85
N TRP A 98 24.58 11.38 15.70
CA TRP A 98 24.99 10.98 17.04
C TRP A 98 23.83 10.94 18.03
N VAL A 99 22.82 11.78 17.84
CA VAL A 99 21.58 11.77 18.66
C VAL A 99 20.80 10.47 18.49
N PHE A 100 20.98 9.77 17.37
CA PHE A 100 20.25 8.55 17.06
C PHE A 100 21.00 7.27 17.38
N LEU A 101 22.29 7.37 17.74
CA LEU A 101 23.08 6.23 18.18
C LEU A 101 22.49 5.62 19.44
N LYS A 102 21.88 4.45 19.28
CA LYS A 102 21.50 3.59 20.40
C LYS A 102 22.77 2.89 20.89
N GLY A 103 23.06 2.88 22.19
CA GLY A 103 24.30 2.27 22.71
C GLY A 103 24.44 0.76 22.46
N ALA A 104 23.38 0.07 22.01
CA ALA A 104 23.48 -1.29 21.47
C ALA A 104 24.33 -1.37 20.19
N THR A 105 24.44 -0.28 19.43
CA THR A 105 25.27 -0.21 18.21
C THR A 105 26.74 0.16 18.47
N THR A 106 27.06 0.69 19.66
CA THR A 106 28.45 1.00 20.07
C THR A 106 29.15 -0.20 20.73
N GLY A 107 28.40 -1.23 21.13
CA GLY A 107 28.89 -2.40 21.86
C GLY A 107 28.84 -3.70 21.05
N ALA A 108 29.05 -3.67 19.73
CA ALA A 108 29.23 -4.90 18.94
C ALA A 108 30.61 -5.53 19.21
N GLY A 109 30.77 -5.95 20.46
CA GLY A 109 31.82 -6.79 21.00
C GLY A 109 31.18 -7.59 22.11
N GLU A 110 30.86 -8.84 21.78
CA GLU A 110 30.53 -9.95 22.70
C GLU A 110 29.09 -10.02 23.25
N THR A 111 28.35 -11.03 22.73
CA THR A 111 27.33 -11.88 23.39
C THR A 111 26.19 -11.24 24.18
N GLU A 112 24.93 -11.42 23.72
CA GLU A 112 23.85 -12.16 24.42
C GLU A 112 22.46 -11.95 23.78
N ASP A 113 21.81 -13.10 23.48
CA ASP A 113 20.38 -13.42 23.48
C ASP A 113 19.35 -12.66 22.62
N LEU A 114 19.14 -13.22 21.41
CA LEU A 114 18.01 -13.04 20.50
C LEU A 114 16.85 -14.02 20.82
N GLN A 115 16.33 -14.04 22.05
CA GLN A 115 15.11 -14.80 22.38
C GLN A 115 14.09 -13.91 23.11
N ASP A 116 12.84 -14.01 22.65
CA ASP A 116 11.61 -13.38 23.14
C ASP A 116 11.36 -11.90 22.83
N ALA A 117 10.78 -11.66 21.64
CA ALA A 117 10.01 -10.46 21.33
C ALA A 117 8.63 -10.50 22.02
N VAL A 118 8.60 -10.29 23.33
CA VAL A 118 7.37 -9.93 24.07
C VAL A 118 7.20 -8.42 24.02
N LEU A 119 5.98 -7.93 23.76
CA LEU A 119 5.67 -6.49 23.83
C LEU A 119 6.00 -5.98 25.25
N PRO A 120 6.83 -4.93 25.40
CA PRO A 120 7.33 -4.52 26.71
C PRO A 120 6.19 -3.97 27.58
N SER A 121 6.23 -4.33 28.87
CA SER A 121 5.34 -3.79 29.90
C SER A 121 5.55 -2.28 30.08
N PHE A 122 4.57 -1.60 30.68
CA PHE A 122 4.71 -0.19 31.08
C PHE A 122 5.89 0.02 32.03
N ASP A 123 6.15 -0.93 32.92
CA ASP A 123 7.30 -0.90 33.84
C ASP A 123 8.63 -1.12 33.10
N ASP A 124 8.66 -1.99 32.07
CA ASP A 124 9.84 -2.16 31.20
C ASP A 124 10.17 -0.87 30.44
N THR A 125 9.13 -0.15 30.00
CA THR A 125 9.27 1.13 29.30
C THR A 125 9.83 2.22 30.23
N LYS A 126 9.40 2.22 31.50
CA LYS A 126 9.86 3.16 32.53
C LYS A 126 11.33 2.94 32.92
N GLU A 127 11.80 1.69 32.97
CA GLU A 127 13.22 1.37 33.18
C GLU A 127 14.10 1.59 31.94
N ARG A 128 13.51 1.53 30.74
CA ARG A 128 14.24 1.74 29.47
C ARG A 128 14.69 3.17 29.27
N ILE A 129 13.87 4.15 29.67
CA ILE A 129 14.13 5.57 29.42
C ILE A 129 15.44 6.04 30.11
N PRO A 130 15.69 5.77 31.41
CA PRO A 130 16.97 6.11 32.04
C PRO A 130 18.16 5.39 31.42
N LYS A 131 18.00 4.11 31.05
CA LYS A 131 19.05 3.30 30.39
C LYS A 131 19.39 3.85 28.99
N GLU A 132 18.41 4.27 28.21
CA GLU A 132 18.62 4.95 26.92
C GLU A 132 19.26 6.33 27.09
N ILE A 133 18.88 7.11 28.10
CA ILE A 133 19.51 8.41 28.39
C ILE A 133 20.99 8.22 28.74
N GLN A 134 21.31 7.25 29.60
CA GLN A 134 22.69 6.96 30.00
C GLN A 134 23.53 6.41 28.84
N SER A 135 22.90 5.62 27.97
CA SER A 135 23.46 5.11 26.72
C SER A 135 23.79 6.22 25.70
N ARG A 136 22.93 7.25 25.61
CA ARG A 136 23.20 8.46 24.78
C ARG A 136 24.41 9.25 25.28
N SER A 137 24.54 9.43 26.60
CA SER A 137 25.74 10.07 27.18
C SER A 137 27.05 9.31 26.88
N GLY A 138 27.02 7.97 26.89
CA GLY A 138 28.19 7.15 26.55
C GLY A 138 28.58 7.25 25.07
N THR A 139 27.60 7.48 24.20
CA THR A 139 27.84 7.64 22.77
C THR A 139 28.50 8.99 22.45
N GLU A 140 28.03 10.07 23.08
CA GLU A 140 28.62 11.41 22.97
C GLU A 140 30.07 11.44 23.48
N ALA A 141 30.34 10.71 24.57
CA ALA A 141 31.71 10.54 25.10
C ALA A 141 32.62 9.76 24.13
N THR A 142 32.09 8.71 23.48
CA THR A 142 32.83 7.91 22.50
C THR A 142 33.14 8.72 21.24
N LEU A 143 32.19 9.52 20.77
CA LEU A 143 32.38 10.47 19.67
C LEU A 143 33.44 11.52 20.01
N SER A 144 33.33 12.13 21.19
CA SER A 144 34.29 13.14 21.65
C SER A 144 35.70 12.56 21.69
N LYS A 145 35.84 11.32 22.15
CA LYS A 145 37.11 10.58 22.09
C LYS A 145 37.60 10.39 20.65
N TRP A 146 36.76 9.90 19.74
CA TRP A 146 37.15 9.71 18.34
C TRP A 146 37.55 11.01 17.63
N LEU A 147 36.90 12.14 17.95
CA LEU A 147 37.27 13.45 17.41
C LEU A 147 38.59 13.96 18.00
N THR A 148 38.84 13.70 19.29
CA THR A 148 40.09 14.10 19.96
C THR A 148 41.28 13.25 19.49
N ASP A 149 41.04 12.00 19.08
CA ASP A 149 42.05 11.09 18.58
C ASP A 149 42.55 11.42 17.16
N ILE A 150 41.92 12.39 16.47
CA ILE A 150 42.34 12.85 15.12
C ILE A 150 43.53 13.82 15.28
N PRO A 151 44.70 13.50 14.72
CA PRO A 151 45.85 14.41 14.73
C PRO A 151 45.53 15.75 14.09
N THR A 152 46.01 16.82 14.70
CA THR A 152 45.93 18.19 14.17
C THR A 152 47.26 18.68 13.60
N GLU A 153 48.33 17.91 13.80
CA GLU A 153 49.68 18.24 13.34
C GLU A 153 49.83 17.97 11.84
N SER A 154 50.43 18.92 11.12
CA SER A 154 50.64 18.82 9.66
C SER A 154 51.59 17.70 9.24
N SER A 155 52.38 17.15 10.17
CA SER A 155 53.24 15.97 9.98
C SER A 155 52.46 14.65 9.96
N GLN A 156 51.22 14.64 10.43
CA GLN A 156 50.39 13.44 10.59
C GLN A 156 49.11 13.48 9.72
N ILE A 157 49.15 14.22 8.60
CA ILE A 157 47.99 14.40 7.72
C ILE A 157 47.44 13.06 7.22
N ASP A 158 48.30 12.12 6.83
CA ASP A 158 47.85 10.81 6.34
C ASP A 158 47.09 10.02 7.42
N GLU A 159 47.56 10.05 8.67
CA GLU A 159 46.88 9.41 9.80
C GLU A 159 45.56 10.13 10.15
N ALA A 160 45.52 11.47 10.06
CA ALA A 160 44.30 12.23 10.24
C ALA A 160 43.25 11.90 9.17
N VAL A 161 43.66 11.77 7.90
CA VAL A 161 42.79 11.37 6.80
C VAL A 161 42.20 9.97 7.05
N ASP A 162 43.03 8.99 7.43
CA ASP A 162 42.57 7.64 7.73
C ASP A 162 41.55 7.59 8.88
N LYS A 163 41.80 8.35 9.96
CA LYS A 163 40.89 8.42 11.11
C LYS A 163 39.57 9.12 10.77
N VAL A 164 39.61 10.20 9.98
CA VAL A 164 38.41 10.87 9.48
C VAL A 164 37.61 9.95 8.55
N GLN A 165 38.27 9.25 7.64
CA GLN A 165 37.62 8.30 6.74
C GLN A 165 36.97 7.15 7.51
N MET A 166 37.65 6.60 8.52
CA MET A 166 37.10 5.57 9.40
C MET A 166 35.86 6.08 10.14
N LEU A 167 35.90 7.31 10.66
CA LEU A 167 34.76 7.92 11.35
C LEU A 167 33.55 8.05 10.41
N VAL A 168 33.75 8.58 9.20
CA VAL A 168 32.70 8.71 8.17
C VAL A 168 32.09 7.35 7.81
N LEU A 169 32.92 6.32 7.60
CA LEU A 169 32.46 4.98 7.27
C LEU A 169 31.62 4.36 8.41
N LYS A 170 32.05 4.54 9.66
CA LYS A 170 31.30 4.09 10.84
C LYS A 170 29.96 4.80 10.96
N THR A 171 29.95 6.13 10.81
CA THR A 171 28.72 6.93 10.83
C THR A 171 27.76 6.47 9.75
N TYR A 172 28.22 6.29 8.51
CA TYR A 172 27.36 5.84 7.42
C TYR A 172 26.84 4.42 7.63
N SER A 173 27.66 3.50 8.14
CA SER A 173 27.22 2.15 8.49
C SER A 173 26.12 2.16 9.56
N PHE A 174 26.25 3.05 10.55
CA PHE A 174 25.24 3.24 11.58
C PHE A 174 23.93 3.77 11.00
N ILE A 175 23.98 4.87 10.25
CA ILE A 175 22.80 5.45 9.60
C ILE A 175 22.10 4.40 8.74
N ARG A 176 22.86 3.61 7.96
CA ARG A 176 22.30 2.54 7.14
C ARG A 176 21.59 1.47 7.98
N SER A 177 22.19 1.03 9.09
CA SER A 177 21.57 0.04 9.99
C SER A 177 20.26 0.57 10.56
N GLN A 178 20.27 1.81 11.05
CA GLN A 178 19.07 2.44 11.59
C GLN A 178 17.98 2.60 10.52
N VAL A 179 18.35 3.01 9.31
CA VAL A 179 17.43 3.12 8.18
C VAL A 179 16.77 1.78 7.88
N CYS A 180 17.52 0.67 7.88
CA CYS A 180 16.94 -0.67 7.70
C CYS A 180 15.87 -0.98 8.76
N ASP A 181 16.16 -0.73 10.04
CA ASP A 181 15.21 -0.99 11.13
C ASP A 181 13.96 -0.09 11.03
N GLN A 182 14.15 1.18 10.67
CA GLN A 182 13.06 2.15 10.57
C GLN A 182 12.17 1.92 9.34
N VAL A 183 12.70 1.38 8.24
CA VAL A 183 11.91 1.12 7.02
C VAL A 183 10.76 0.16 7.32
N GLU A 184 10.98 -0.89 8.09
CA GLU A 184 9.92 -1.85 8.47
C GLU A 184 8.83 -1.17 9.31
N LEU A 185 9.23 -0.47 10.37
CA LEU A 185 8.30 0.27 11.24
C LEU A 185 7.49 1.32 10.48
N PHE A 186 8.14 2.04 9.55
CA PHE A 186 7.47 3.02 8.71
C PHE A 186 6.50 2.35 7.74
N SER A 187 6.87 1.20 7.16
CA SER A 187 5.97 0.48 6.26
C SER A 187 4.69 0.03 6.99
N GLU A 188 4.80 -0.43 8.23
CA GLU A 188 3.63 -0.79 9.03
C GLU A 188 2.80 0.44 9.41
N SER A 189 3.47 1.50 9.86
CA SER A 189 2.81 2.72 10.38
C SER A 189 2.13 3.55 9.29
N PHE A 190 2.70 3.59 8.08
CA PHE A 190 2.26 4.48 7.00
C PHE A 190 1.57 3.77 5.84
N PHE A 191 1.81 2.47 5.62
CA PHE A 191 1.01 1.71 4.66
C PHE A 191 -0.03 0.84 5.36
N LYS A 192 0.39 -0.15 6.16
CA LYS A 192 -0.53 -1.18 6.67
C LYS A 192 -1.65 -0.59 7.54
N LEU A 193 -1.31 0.18 8.58
CA LEU A 193 -2.32 0.73 9.48
C LEU A 193 -3.29 1.71 8.79
N PRO A 194 -2.83 2.69 7.99
CA PRO A 194 -3.74 3.59 7.27
C PRO A 194 -4.60 2.86 6.25
N MET A 195 -4.04 1.89 5.51
CA MET A 195 -4.82 1.08 4.56
C MET A 195 -5.90 0.24 5.24
N MET A 196 -5.70 -0.19 6.49
CA MET A 196 -6.76 -0.90 7.24
C MET A 196 -7.81 0.05 7.84
N ARG A 197 -7.42 1.27 8.23
CA ARG A 197 -8.29 2.16 9.02
C ARG A 197 -9.01 3.22 8.20
N ARG A 198 -8.39 3.74 7.13
CA ARG A 198 -8.88 4.89 6.37
C ARG A 198 -9.35 4.55 4.97
N LEU A 199 -8.94 3.40 4.44
CA LEU A 199 -9.37 2.98 3.11
C LEU A 199 -10.90 2.86 3.03
N GLU A 200 -11.55 2.40 4.10
CA GLU A 200 -13.01 2.33 4.15
C GLU A 200 -13.65 3.71 4.01
N GLU A 201 -13.09 4.73 4.65
CA GLU A 201 -13.55 6.12 4.53
C GLU A 201 -13.37 6.62 3.09
N ASP A 202 -12.21 6.35 2.46
CA ASP A 202 -11.98 6.72 1.06
C ASP A 202 -12.99 6.03 0.12
N MET A 203 -13.30 4.76 0.39
CA MET A 203 -14.25 3.96 -0.40
C MET A 203 -15.70 4.43 -0.21
N ALA A 204 -16.05 4.96 0.96
CA ALA A 204 -17.36 5.53 1.23
C ALA A 204 -17.61 6.85 0.48
N MET A 205 -16.53 7.56 0.13
CA MET A 205 -16.56 8.84 -0.58
C MET A 205 -16.45 8.69 -2.11
N ILE A 206 -16.64 7.47 -2.65
CA ILE A 206 -16.63 7.25 -4.09
C ILE A 206 -17.82 7.96 -4.72
N GLU A 207 -17.50 8.95 -5.56
CA GLU A 207 -18.46 9.69 -6.36
C GLU A 207 -18.13 9.52 -7.85
N LEU A 208 -19.16 9.57 -8.69
CA LEU A 208 -18.98 9.61 -10.13
C LEU A 208 -18.37 10.97 -10.50
N SER A 209 -17.32 10.96 -11.32
CA SER A 209 -16.87 12.21 -11.93
C SER A 209 -17.94 12.73 -12.90
N GLU A 210 -17.87 14.01 -13.25
CA GLU A 210 -18.75 14.59 -14.28
C GLU A 210 -18.62 13.84 -15.61
N GLU A 211 -17.40 13.41 -15.95
CA GLU A 211 -17.11 12.61 -17.14
C GLU A 211 -17.72 11.19 -17.06
N ASP A 212 -17.58 10.52 -15.91
CA ASP A 212 -18.21 9.20 -15.69
C ASP A 212 -19.73 9.27 -15.77
N THR A 213 -20.31 10.35 -15.22
CA THR A 213 -21.75 10.60 -15.24
C THR A 213 -22.24 10.81 -16.66
N ALA A 214 -21.58 11.67 -17.44
CA ALA A 214 -21.92 11.90 -18.84
C ALA A 214 -21.79 10.63 -19.69
N ASN A 215 -20.73 9.85 -19.48
CA ASN A 215 -20.52 8.57 -20.15
C ASN A 215 -21.59 7.53 -19.77
N TYR A 216 -21.99 7.48 -18.50
CA TYR A 216 -23.07 6.62 -18.02
C TYR A 216 -24.40 6.98 -18.67
N GLU A 217 -24.76 8.27 -18.69
CA GLU A 217 -26.00 8.77 -19.29
C GLU A 217 -26.06 8.48 -20.79
N ALA A 218 -24.99 8.77 -21.54
CA ALA A 218 -24.91 8.47 -22.96
C ALA A 218 -25.04 6.97 -23.24
N ARG A 219 -24.39 6.12 -22.43
CA ARG A 219 -24.52 4.65 -22.55
C ARG A 219 -25.93 4.19 -22.24
N ARG A 220 -26.56 4.75 -21.22
CA ARG A 220 -27.94 4.43 -20.81
C ARG A 220 -28.94 4.82 -21.89
N GLU A 221 -28.80 5.99 -22.49
CA GLU A 221 -29.64 6.44 -23.60
C GLU A 221 -29.52 5.50 -24.81
N ARG A 222 -28.29 5.17 -25.21
CA ARG A 222 -28.04 4.24 -26.32
C ARG A 222 -28.66 2.87 -26.07
N LEU A 223 -28.38 2.26 -24.92
CA LEU A 223 -28.91 0.95 -24.56
C LEU A 223 -30.44 0.98 -24.43
N GLY A 224 -31.01 2.07 -23.89
CA GLY A 224 -32.46 2.26 -23.84
C GLY A 224 -33.09 2.25 -25.23
N GLY A 225 -32.47 2.93 -26.20
CA GLY A 225 -32.90 2.91 -27.60
C GLY A 225 -32.79 1.52 -28.24
N GLU A 226 -31.72 0.77 -27.96
CA GLU A 226 -31.56 -0.61 -28.44
C GLU A 226 -32.61 -1.55 -27.85
N ILE A 227 -32.89 -1.45 -26.55
CA ILE A 227 -33.93 -2.23 -25.88
C ILE A 227 -35.29 -1.93 -26.49
N HIS A 228 -35.61 -0.66 -26.73
CA HIS A 228 -36.88 -0.27 -27.33
C HIS A 228 -37.06 -0.87 -28.73
N LYS A 229 -36.05 -0.74 -29.59
CA LYS A 229 -36.07 -1.35 -30.94
C LYS A 229 -36.20 -2.88 -30.88
N ALA A 230 -35.51 -3.52 -29.94
CA ALA A 230 -35.60 -4.96 -29.75
C ALA A 230 -37.01 -5.38 -29.31
N GLN A 231 -37.65 -4.61 -28.42
CA GLN A 231 -39.03 -4.84 -27.99
C GLN A 231 -40.01 -4.68 -29.15
N GLU A 232 -39.89 -3.63 -29.96
CA GLU A 232 -40.72 -3.43 -31.16
C GLU A 232 -40.57 -4.61 -32.14
N SER A 233 -39.33 -5.03 -32.40
CA SER A 233 -39.05 -6.18 -33.26
C SER A 233 -39.68 -7.47 -32.73
N LEU A 234 -39.69 -7.66 -31.41
CA LEU A 234 -40.30 -8.82 -30.75
C LEU A 234 -41.83 -8.82 -30.92
N VAL A 235 -42.46 -7.64 -30.85
CA VAL A 235 -43.91 -7.48 -31.11
C VAL A 235 -44.24 -7.86 -32.56
N GLU A 236 -43.44 -7.41 -33.53
CA GLU A 236 -43.64 -7.75 -34.94
C GLU A 236 -43.50 -9.25 -35.20
N VAL A 237 -42.48 -9.88 -34.62
CA VAL A 237 -42.26 -11.33 -34.72
C VAL A 237 -43.44 -12.10 -34.10
N ASN A 238 -43.91 -11.71 -32.91
CA ASN A 238 -45.07 -12.34 -32.27
C ASN A 238 -46.34 -12.19 -33.12
N ALA A 239 -46.58 -11.01 -33.71
CA ALA A 239 -47.71 -10.81 -34.61
C ALA A 239 -47.63 -11.70 -35.87
N CYS A 240 -46.43 -11.94 -36.39
CA CYS A 240 -46.23 -12.87 -37.50
C CYS A 240 -46.53 -14.32 -37.08
N ILE A 241 -46.05 -14.73 -35.90
CA ILE A 241 -46.33 -16.05 -35.34
C ILE A 241 -47.84 -16.26 -35.17
N GLU A 242 -48.56 -15.29 -34.61
CA GLU A 242 -50.02 -15.37 -34.46
C GLU A 242 -50.73 -15.51 -35.81
N ARG A 243 -50.31 -14.75 -36.83
CA ARG A 243 -50.88 -14.86 -38.18
C ARG A 243 -50.65 -16.25 -38.78
N LEU A 244 -49.45 -16.81 -38.62
CA LEU A 244 -49.12 -18.15 -39.10
C LEU A 244 -49.91 -19.24 -38.36
N GLN A 245 -50.05 -19.12 -37.04
CA GLN A 245 -50.87 -20.04 -36.24
C GLN A 245 -52.35 -19.99 -36.65
N ASN A 246 -52.89 -18.78 -36.84
CA ASN A 246 -54.26 -18.59 -37.31
C ASN A 246 -54.47 -19.14 -38.73
N PHE A 247 -53.49 -19.00 -39.62
CA PHE A 247 -53.54 -19.59 -40.95
C PHE A 247 -53.54 -21.11 -40.89
N LYS A 248 -52.65 -21.72 -40.09
CA LYS A 248 -52.58 -23.16 -39.86
C LYS A 248 -53.92 -23.71 -39.35
N LEU A 249 -54.52 -23.08 -38.34
CA LEU A 249 -55.82 -23.47 -37.80
C LEU A 249 -56.93 -23.42 -38.86
N LYS A 250 -56.95 -22.40 -39.71
CA LYS A 250 -57.91 -22.31 -40.82
C LYS A 250 -57.72 -23.40 -41.87
N CYS A 251 -56.48 -23.77 -42.19
CA CYS A 251 -56.19 -24.87 -43.10
C CYS A 251 -56.60 -26.23 -42.53
N GLU A 252 -56.31 -26.49 -41.26
CA GLU A 252 -56.74 -27.71 -40.57
C GLU A 252 -58.26 -27.83 -40.47
N ALA A 253 -58.97 -26.72 -40.24
CA ALA A 253 -60.43 -26.70 -40.23
C ALA A 253 -61.05 -27.00 -41.61
N ARG A 254 -60.43 -26.53 -42.71
CA ARG A 254 -60.86 -26.87 -44.08
C ARG A 254 -60.54 -28.32 -44.47
N GLY A 255 -59.46 -28.89 -43.95
CA GLY A 255 -59.06 -30.27 -44.22
C GLY A 255 -59.89 -31.34 -43.51
N ARG A 256 -60.66 -31.00 -42.46
CA ARG A 256 -61.58 -31.93 -41.76
C ARG A 256 -63.05 -31.85 -42.24
N GLY A 257 -63.31 -31.03 -43.26
CA GLY A 257 -64.66 -30.84 -43.85
C GLY A 257 -64.89 -31.62 -45.15
N MET A 258 -63.97 -32.50 -45.54
CA MET A 258 -64.13 -33.54 -46.56
C MET A 258 -64.07 -34.90 -45.88
#